data_AF-A0A3D4AXI9-F1
#
_entry.id   AF-A0A3D4AXI9-F1
#
_cell.length_a   1.000
_cell.length_b   1.000
_cell.length_c   1.000
_cell.angle_alpha   90.00
_cell.angle_beta   90.00
_cell.angle_gamma   90.00
#
_symmetry.space_group_name_H-M   'P 1'
#
loop_
_entity.id
_entity.type
_entity.pdbx_description
1 polymer ?
#
loop_
_entity_poly.entity_id
_entity_poly.type
_entity_poly.pdbx_seq_one_letter_code
_entity_poly.pdbx_strand_id
1 'polypeptide(L)'
;MKEFNWSKATKPPLEEYFPADKLDRARYAIFLSRLLAQEGFDKSKPDDEQKKNYVLNLNAEWGAGKTYFLKRWSRELIVDFPVVYIDAWQQDYSDDPFLTVIAGIIKQLQRQAKFNITIPKSAVSMFKAVAPAIAQGLTKKISGIDLDELHTLLFSDEEIEDDQKQNSNKLTGSDFSPAVKALAQNLIKDHEAKNKSVEVIKAKLADWVNKFEEQEDKSLPIFIFIDELDRCRPSYAVEMLETIKHIFDVKGIVFVVATDTEQLQHTIKSIYGEGFDAKVYLGRFFNSRYSLKRPALKDFLSVHSDTTKFE
;
A
#
# COMPACT_ATOMS: atom_id res chain seq x y z
N MET A 1 -3.79 -10.60 -21.25
CA MET A 1 -4.75 -10.17 -20.21
C MET A 1 -6.15 -10.60 -20.62
N LYS A 2 -6.82 -11.41 -19.80
CA LYS A 2 -8.18 -11.89 -20.07
C LYS A 2 -9.19 -10.75 -19.97
N GLU A 3 -10.33 -10.88 -20.66
CA GLU A 3 -11.44 -9.95 -20.48
C GLU A 3 -12.09 -10.15 -19.10
N PHE A 4 -12.26 -9.05 -18.36
CA PHE A 4 -12.93 -9.07 -17.07
C PHE A 4 -14.45 -9.13 -17.29
N ASN A 5 -15.09 -10.16 -16.74
CA ASN A 5 -16.55 -10.29 -16.79
C ASN A 5 -17.13 -10.13 -15.38
N TRP A 6 -17.56 -8.91 -15.06
CA TRP A 6 -18.20 -8.60 -13.78
C TRP A 6 -19.72 -8.65 -13.83
N SER A 7 -20.33 -9.05 -14.96
CA SER A 7 -21.79 -9.20 -15.07
C SER A 7 -22.36 -10.32 -14.18
N LYS A 8 -21.49 -11.18 -13.64
CA LYS A 8 -21.82 -12.27 -12.74
C LYS A 8 -21.13 -12.08 -11.39
N ALA A 9 -21.80 -12.51 -10.33
CA ALA A 9 -21.20 -12.58 -9.01
C ALA A 9 -20.01 -13.57 -9.00
N THR A 10 -19.08 -13.40 -8.06
CA THR A 10 -18.05 -14.43 -7.83
C THR A 10 -18.68 -15.73 -7.32
N LYS A 11 -18.18 -16.86 -7.82
CA LYS A 11 -18.58 -18.18 -7.32
C LYS A 11 -17.92 -18.47 -5.96
N PRO A 12 -18.63 -19.05 -4.97
CA PRO A 12 -17.98 -19.73 -3.85
C PRO A 12 -17.10 -20.87 -4.40
N PRO A 13 -15.88 -21.11 -3.87
CA PRO A 13 -15.44 -20.81 -2.51
C PRO A 13 -14.34 -19.75 -2.48
N LEU A 14 -14.58 -18.59 -3.09
CA LEU A 14 -13.62 -17.50 -2.97
C LEU A 14 -13.75 -16.82 -1.59
N GLU A 15 -12.62 -16.44 -0.97
CA GLU A 15 -12.54 -15.84 0.39
C GLU A 15 -13.45 -14.62 0.61
N GLU A 16 -13.83 -13.93 -0.46
CA GLU A 16 -14.77 -12.79 -0.43
C GLU A 16 -15.75 -12.89 -1.60
N TYR A 17 -17.05 -12.71 -1.30
CA TYR A 17 -18.14 -12.69 -2.27
C TYR A 17 -18.34 -11.28 -2.83
N PHE A 18 -18.33 -11.15 -4.16
CA PHE A 18 -18.61 -9.91 -4.86
C PHE A 18 -19.87 -10.08 -5.70
N PRO A 19 -20.91 -9.25 -5.49
CA PRO A 19 -22.09 -9.27 -6.35
C PRO A 19 -21.73 -8.89 -7.79
N ALA A 20 -22.65 -9.18 -8.72
CA ALA A 20 -22.54 -8.73 -10.10
C ALA A 20 -22.48 -7.20 -10.18
N ASP A 21 -21.53 -6.69 -10.96
CA ASP A 21 -21.42 -5.27 -11.24
C ASP A 21 -22.54 -4.83 -12.18
N LYS A 22 -23.24 -3.76 -11.80
CA LYS A 22 -24.33 -3.16 -12.59
C LYS A 22 -23.92 -1.86 -13.27
N LEU A 23 -22.68 -1.45 -13.11
CA LEU A 23 -22.22 -0.10 -13.45
C LEU A 23 -21.19 -0.10 -14.60
N ASP A 24 -21.09 -1.22 -15.30
CA ASP A 24 -20.19 -1.44 -16.43
C ASP A 24 -18.75 -1.02 -16.11
N ARG A 25 -18.31 -1.34 -14.89
CA ARG A 25 -17.00 -0.94 -14.36
C ARG A 25 -15.87 -1.85 -14.83
N ALA A 26 -16.20 -3.07 -15.26
CA ALA A 26 -15.24 -3.99 -15.84
C ALA A 26 -14.45 -3.35 -16.98
N ARG A 27 -15.09 -2.55 -17.84
CA ARG A 27 -14.42 -1.84 -18.93
C ARG A 27 -13.34 -0.86 -18.44
N TYR A 28 -13.60 -0.18 -17.31
CA TYR A 28 -12.65 0.77 -16.73
C TYR A 28 -11.46 0.02 -16.14
N ALA A 29 -11.71 -1.08 -15.42
CA ALA A 29 -10.65 -1.94 -14.91
C ALA A 29 -9.79 -2.53 -16.03
N ILE A 30 -10.38 -2.99 -17.14
CA ILE A 30 -9.64 -3.47 -18.31
C ILE A 30 -8.78 -2.36 -18.92
N PHE A 31 -9.36 -1.18 -19.14
CA PHE A 31 -8.65 -0.03 -19.68
C PHE A 31 -7.47 0.37 -18.79
N LEU A 32 -7.72 0.54 -17.49
CA LEU A 32 -6.69 0.91 -16.53
C LEU A 32 -5.62 -0.16 -16.39
N SER A 33 -5.97 -1.45 -16.36
CA SER A 33 -4.98 -2.53 -16.35
C SER A 33 -4.05 -2.48 -17.56
N ARG A 34 -4.58 -2.26 -18.77
CA ARG A 34 -3.76 -2.18 -19.99
C ARG A 34 -2.83 -0.97 -19.96
N LEU A 35 -3.38 0.19 -19.62
CA LEU A 35 -2.62 1.43 -19.48
C LEU A 35 -1.49 1.25 -18.46
N LEU A 36 -1.82 0.81 -17.26
CA LEU A 36 -0.86 0.66 -16.17
C LEU A 36 0.17 -0.43 -16.42
N ALA A 37 -0.22 -1.54 -17.05
CA ALA A 37 0.73 -2.57 -17.43
C ALA A 37 1.77 -2.02 -18.42
N GLN A 38 1.32 -1.26 -19.41
CA GLN A 38 2.21 -0.62 -20.39
C GLN A 38 3.09 0.47 -19.77
N GLU A 39 2.54 1.29 -18.86
CA GLU A 39 3.31 2.33 -18.17
C GLU A 39 4.35 1.75 -17.22
N GLY A 40 4.06 0.64 -16.55
CA GLY A 40 4.98 0.00 -15.60
C GLY A 40 6.03 -0.89 -16.25
N PHE A 41 5.69 -1.54 -17.37
CA PHE A 41 6.60 -2.44 -18.07
C PHE A 41 6.30 -2.54 -19.57
N ASP A 42 7.25 -2.06 -20.39
CA ASP A 42 7.14 -2.07 -21.85
C ASP A 42 8.34 -2.80 -22.47
N LYS A 43 8.15 -4.08 -22.81
CA LYS A 43 9.17 -4.93 -23.47
C LYS A 43 9.65 -4.42 -24.83
N SER A 44 8.94 -3.46 -25.44
CA SER A 44 9.37 -2.89 -26.73
C SER A 44 10.47 -1.83 -26.58
N LYS A 45 10.76 -1.39 -25.35
CA LYS A 45 11.80 -0.40 -25.03
C LYS A 45 13.17 -1.06 -24.81
N PRO A 46 14.27 -0.29 -24.87
CA PRO A 46 15.59 -0.73 -24.42
C PRO A 46 15.58 -1.21 -22.97
N ASP A 47 16.42 -2.18 -22.61
CA ASP A 47 16.42 -2.87 -21.30
C ASP A 47 16.43 -1.94 -20.08
N ASP A 48 17.13 -0.80 -20.16
CA ASP A 48 17.23 0.20 -19.09
C ASP A 48 15.97 1.07 -18.92
N GLU A 49 15.11 1.11 -19.95
CA GLU A 49 13.85 1.84 -20.02
C GLU A 49 12.60 0.97 -19.98
N GLN A 50 12.74 -0.36 -20.05
CA GLN A 50 11.60 -1.30 -20.05
C GLN A 50 10.74 -1.16 -18.80
N LYS A 51 11.37 -0.97 -17.64
CA LYS A 51 10.68 -0.88 -16.35
C LYS A 51 10.59 0.56 -15.89
N LYS A 52 9.38 0.99 -15.53
CA LYS A 52 9.12 2.29 -14.91
C LYS A 52 8.22 2.11 -13.71
N ASN A 53 8.28 3.07 -12.80
CA ASN A 53 7.30 3.20 -11.75
C ASN A 53 6.14 4.07 -12.21
N TYR A 54 4.95 3.77 -11.71
CA TYR A 54 3.76 4.60 -12.00
C TYR A 54 2.82 4.62 -10.81
N VAL A 55 2.29 5.79 -10.47
CA VAL A 55 1.33 5.99 -9.37
C VAL A 55 0.07 6.64 -9.92
N LEU A 56 -1.01 5.85 -9.94
CA LEU A 56 -2.34 6.30 -10.33
C LEU A 56 -3.14 6.68 -9.08
N ASN A 57 -3.67 7.90 -9.06
CA ASN A 57 -4.76 8.23 -8.15
C ASN A 57 -6.10 7.81 -8.76
N LEU A 58 -6.82 6.91 -8.09
CA LEU A 58 -8.20 6.58 -8.42
C LEU A 58 -9.15 7.42 -7.57
N ASN A 59 -9.59 8.55 -8.12
CA ASN A 59 -10.48 9.48 -7.44
C ASN A 59 -11.93 9.03 -7.55
N ALA A 60 -12.63 8.92 -6.43
CA ALA A 60 -14.09 8.88 -6.44
C ALA A 60 -14.62 9.35 -5.09
N GLU A 61 -15.87 9.79 -5.07
CA GLU A 61 -16.50 10.22 -3.82
C GLU A 61 -16.85 9.06 -2.90
N TRP A 62 -17.31 9.39 -1.70
CA TRP A 62 -17.91 8.43 -0.81
C TRP A 62 -19.17 7.79 -1.42
N GLY A 63 -19.41 6.51 -1.11
CA GLY A 63 -20.53 5.74 -1.68
C GLY A 63 -20.35 5.32 -3.13
N ALA A 64 -19.30 5.79 -3.84
CA ALA A 64 -19.06 5.42 -5.24
C ALA A 64 -18.59 3.96 -5.42
N GLY A 65 -18.42 3.17 -4.36
CA GLY A 65 -18.00 1.76 -4.43
C GLY A 65 -16.56 1.57 -4.88
N LYS A 66 -15.64 2.44 -4.42
CA LYS A 66 -14.19 2.35 -4.65
C LYS A 66 -13.63 0.99 -4.19
N THR A 67 -13.89 0.62 -2.94
CA THR A 67 -13.45 -0.65 -2.35
C THR A 67 -13.92 -1.87 -3.14
N TYR A 68 -15.19 -1.90 -3.56
CA TYR A 68 -15.69 -2.95 -4.44
C TYR A 68 -14.90 -3.00 -5.75
N PHE A 69 -14.69 -1.84 -6.39
CA PHE A 69 -13.95 -1.73 -7.64
C PHE A 69 -12.50 -2.22 -7.49
N LEU A 70 -11.76 -1.74 -6.49
CA LEU A 70 -10.36 -2.11 -6.28
C LEU A 70 -10.22 -3.58 -5.93
N LYS A 71 -11.01 -4.11 -4.99
CA LYS A 71 -10.93 -5.53 -4.61
C LYS A 71 -11.28 -6.46 -5.75
N ARG A 72 -12.33 -6.11 -6.52
CA ARG A 72 -12.70 -6.91 -7.69
C ARG A 72 -11.63 -6.84 -8.76
N TRP A 73 -11.06 -5.67 -8.99
CA TRP A 73 -10.00 -5.44 -9.97
C TRP A 73 -8.69 -6.15 -9.60
N SER A 74 -8.20 -6.00 -8.37
CA SER A 74 -6.98 -6.64 -7.88
C SER A 74 -7.07 -8.16 -8.01
N ARG A 75 -8.24 -8.74 -7.76
CA ARG A 75 -8.49 -10.18 -7.88
C ARG A 75 -8.51 -10.71 -9.31
N GLU A 76 -9.00 -9.95 -10.28
CA GLU A 76 -8.89 -10.38 -11.68
C GLU A 76 -7.44 -10.24 -12.16
N LEU A 77 -6.75 -9.18 -11.74
CA LEU A 77 -5.36 -8.91 -12.08
C LEU A 77 -4.39 -9.95 -11.50
N ILE A 78 -4.65 -10.49 -10.31
CA ILE A 78 -3.77 -11.46 -9.64
C ILE A 78 -3.59 -12.75 -10.44
N VAL A 79 -4.43 -13.00 -11.44
CA VAL A 79 -4.25 -14.15 -12.34
C VAL A 79 -3.03 -13.96 -13.22
N ASP A 80 -2.83 -12.75 -13.75
CA ASP A 80 -1.81 -12.46 -14.77
C ASP A 80 -0.58 -11.72 -14.17
N PHE A 81 -0.73 -11.03 -13.04
CA PHE A 81 0.31 -10.18 -12.45
C PHE A 81 0.52 -10.48 -10.95
N PRO A 82 1.68 -10.11 -10.37
CA PRO A 82 1.83 -10.02 -8.91
C PRO A 82 0.99 -8.84 -8.40
N VAL A 83 0.14 -9.07 -7.40
CA VAL A 83 -0.78 -8.06 -6.89
C VAL A 83 -0.76 -8.00 -5.36
N VAL A 84 -0.71 -6.78 -4.82
CA VAL A 84 -0.85 -6.50 -3.39
C VAL A 84 -2.07 -5.59 -3.19
N TYR A 85 -2.87 -5.84 -2.17
CA TYR A 85 -3.98 -4.98 -1.75
C TYR A 85 -3.83 -4.58 -0.28
N ILE A 86 -3.79 -3.29 -0.01
CA ILE A 86 -3.65 -2.72 1.33
C ILE A 86 -4.87 -1.84 1.62
N ASP A 87 -5.55 -2.14 2.71
CA ASP A 87 -6.56 -1.26 3.30
C ASP A 87 -5.86 -0.39 4.34
N ALA A 88 -5.68 0.89 4.02
CA ALA A 88 -4.95 1.85 4.86
C ALA A 88 -5.67 2.12 6.19
N TRP A 89 -7.00 2.14 6.16
CA TRP A 89 -7.81 2.51 7.32
C TRP A 89 -7.88 1.37 8.33
N GLN A 90 -8.05 0.12 7.88
CA GLN A 90 -8.03 -1.03 8.80
C GLN A 90 -6.72 -1.17 9.57
N GLN A 91 -5.63 -0.60 9.07
CA GLN A 91 -4.29 -0.73 9.63
C GLN A 91 -3.80 0.57 10.28
N ASP A 92 -4.70 1.55 10.48
CA ASP A 92 -4.36 2.86 11.02
C ASP A 92 -4.16 2.89 12.55
N TYR A 93 -4.39 1.74 13.23
CA TYR A 93 -4.06 1.53 14.64
C TYR A 93 -2.56 1.32 14.88
N SER A 94 -1.79 0.99 13.82
CA SER A 94 -0.33 0.86 13.89
C SER A 94 0.31 2.24 13.93
N ASP A 95 1.36 2.40 14.76
CA ASP A 95 2.07 3.67 14.88
C ASP A 95 3.05 3.95 13.72
N ASP A 96 3.31 2.98 12.83
CA ASP A 96 4.19 3.18 11.65
C ASP A 96 3.51 2.72 10.33
N PRO A 97 3.00 3.67 9.51
CA PRO A 97 2.44 3.38 8.19
C PRO A 97 3.43 2.67 7.24
N PHE A 98 4.74 2.92 7.38
CA PHE A 98 5.75 2.33 6.51
C PHE A 98 5.86 0.83 6.76
N LEU A 99 6.01 0.43 8.02
CA LEU A 99 6.11 -1.00 8.35
C LEU A 99 4.85 -1.75 7.98
N THR A 100 3.69 -1.13 8.18
CA THR A 100 2.38 -1.64 7.79
C THR A 100 2.30 -1.96 6.29
N VAL A 101 2.68 -1.02 5.44
CA VAL A 101 2.71 -1.19 3.98
C VAL A 101 3.72 -2.27 3.56
N ILE A 102 4.95 -2.23 4.09
CA ILE A 102 6.00 -3.20 3.74
C ILE A 102 5.62 -4.62 4.15
N ALA A 103 5.10 -4.81 5.36
CA ALA A 103 4.63 -6.12 5.83
C ALA A 103 3.52 -6.66 4.93
N GLY A 104 2.55 -5.80 4.55
CA GLY A 104 1.49 -6.14 3.62
C GLY A 104 2.01 -6.59 2.26
N ILE A 105 2.99 -5.86 1.69
CA ILE A 105 3.64 -6.20 0.43
C ILE A 105 4.35 -7.55 0.52
N ILE A 106 5.21 -7.74 1.53
CA ILE A 106 5.99 -8.97 1.70
C ILE A 106 5.07 -10.18 1.81
N LYS A 107 4.11 -10.12 2.74
CA LYS A 107 3.18 -11.23 3.01
C LYS A 107 2.40 -11.64 1.76
N GLN A 108 1.91 -10.67 0.99
CA GLN A 108 1.07 -10.96 -0.17
C GLN A 108 1.89 -11.40 -1.39
N LEU A 109 3.08 -10.83 -1.61
CA LEU A 109 3.96 -11.26 -2.70
C LEU A 109 4.52 -12.67 -2.44
N GLN A 110 4.81 -13.02 -1.18
CA GLN A 110 5.35 -14.34 -0.84
C GLN A 110 4.37 -15.47 -1.15
N ARG A 111 3.07 -15.22 -1.02
CA ARG A 111 2.02 -16.19 -1.41
C ARG A 111 1.92 -16.40 -2.93
N GLN A 112 2.50 -15.52 -3.73
CA GLN A 112 2.44 -15.54 -5.19
C GLN A 112 3.77 -15.93 -5.84
N ALA A 113 4.88 -15.76 -5.12
CA ALA A 113 6.22 -16.05 -5.59
C ALA A 113 6.48 -17.56 -5.61
N LYS A 114 7.14 -18.02 -6.67
CA LYS A 114 7.74 -19.38 -6.73
C LYS A 114 9.18 -19.41 -6.25
N PHE A 115 9.66 -18.30 -5.69
CA PHE A 115 10.99 -18.12 -5.13
C PHE A 115 10.88 -17.70 -3.66
N ASN A 116 11.97 -17.86 -2.91
CA ASN A 116 11.96 -17.47 -1.51
C ASN A 116 12.00 -15.94 -1.36
N ILE A 117 10.96 -15.38 -0.72
CA ILE A 117 10.92 -13.99 -0.30
C ILE A 117 11.39 -13.95 1.15
N THR A 118 12.60 -13.44 1.37
CA THR A 118 13.15 -13.25 2.71
C THR A 118 13.17 -11.78 3.09
N ILE A 119 12.85 -11.52 4.36
CA ILE A 119 12.95 -10.19 4.95
C ILE A 119 14.43 -9.93 5.25
N PRO A 120 15.02 -8.83 4.77
CA PRO A 120 16.42 -8.55 5.09
C PRO A 120 16.56 -8.33 6.61
N LYS A 121 17.62 -8.88 7.21
CA LYS A 121 17.88 -8.77 8.66
C LYS A 121 17.86 -7.32 9.19
N SER A 122 18.29 -6.37 8.35
CA SER A 122 18.23 -4.93 8.67
C SER A 122 16.81 -4.36 8.71
N ALA A 123 15.85 -4.96 8.02
CA ALA A 123 14.44 -4.60 8.15
C ALA A 123 13.79 -5.29 9.35
N VAL A 124 14.23 -6.51 9.71
CA VAL A 124 13.73 -7.24 10.88
C VAL A 124 13.84 -6.38 12.15
N SER A 125 14.94 -5.66 12.35
CA SER A 125 15.10 -4.77 13.52
C SER A 125 14.06 -3.64 13.59
N MET A 126 13.60 -3.11 12.46
CA MET A 126 12.50 -2.13 12.46
C MET A 126 11.18 -2.77 12.88
N PHE A 127 10.93 -4.01 12.46
CA PHE A 127 9.74 -4.76 12.87
C PHE A 127 9.79 -5.20 14.34
N LYS A 128 10.97 -5.48 14.90
CA LYS A 128 11.14 -5.80 16.34
C LYS A 128 10.69 -4.64 17.23
N ALA A 129 10.96 -3.40 16.84
CA ALA A 129 10.63 -2.21 17.63
C ALA A 129 9.11 -1.98 17.78
N VAL A 130 8.32 -2.42 16.80
CA VAL A 130 6.85 -2.26 16.80
C VAL A 130 6.10 -3.52 17.26
N ALA A 131 6.79 -4.67 17.37
CA ALA A 131 6.18 -5.93 17.80
C ALA A 131 5.43 -5.85 19.16
N PRO A 132 5.93 -5.14 20.20
CA PRO A 132 5.22 -5.03 21.48
C PRO A 132 3.90 -4.25 21.38
N ALA A 133 3.85 -3.19 20.56
CA ALA A 133 2.64 -2.38 20.36
C ALA A 133 1.55 -3.17 19.62
N ILE A 134 1.95 -3.98 18.63
CA ILE A 134 1.05 -4.87 17.90
C ILE A 134 0.51 -5.98 18.82
N ALA A 135 1.38 -6.57 19.67
CA ALA A 135 0.99 -7.65 20.60
C ALA A 135 0.05 -7.17 21.72
N GLN A 136 0.22 -5.95 22.23
CA GLN A 136 -0.63 -5.39 23.29
C GLN A 136 -2.00 -4.91 22.80
N GLY A 137 -2.16 -4.63 21.49
CA GLY A 137 -3.40 -4.13 20.90
C GLY A 137 -4.41 -5.17 20.39
N LEU A 138 -4.01 -6.45 20.25
CA LEU A 138 -4.78 -7.41 19.43
C LEU A 138 -4.92 -8.79 20.09
N THR A 139 -5.88 -8.93 21.02
CA THR A 139 -6.40 -10.24 21.48
C THR A 139 -7.66 -10.70 20.72
N LYS A 140 -8.08 -9.97 19.68
CA LYS A 140 -9.26 -10.34 18.87
C LYS A 140 -8.89 -10.33 17.39
N LYS A 141 -9.15 -11.47 16.74
CA LYS A 141 -9.10 -11.69 15.27
C LYS A 141 -9.86 -10.58 14.55
N ILE A 142 -9.19 -9.52 14.15
CA ILE A 142 -9.74 -8.48 13.27
C ILE A 142 -8.64 -8.12 12.27
N SER A 143 -9.00 -8.22 10.99
CA SER A 143 -8.13 -8.22 9.81
C SER A 143 -7.41 -9.56 9.57
N GLY A 144 -7.41 -10.03 8.32
CA GLY A 144 -6.81 -11.30 7.87
C GLY A 144 -5.28 -11.38 7.96
N ILE A 145 -4.68 -10.60 8.85
CA ILE A 145 -3.28 -10.66 9.22
C ILE A 145 -3.19 -11.55 10.46
N ASP A 146 -2.93 -12.84 10.25
CA ASP A 146 -2.50 -13.71 11.34
C ASP A 146 -1.16 -13.18 11.89
N LEU A 147 -1.20 -12.67 13.12
CA LEU A 147 -0.06 -12.07 13.80
C LEU A 147 0.99 -13.12 14.13
N ASP A 148 0.58 -14.38 14.36
CA ASP A 148 1.50 -15.48 14.63
C ASP A 148 2.26 -15.85 13.34
N GLU A 149 1.63 -15.76 12.18
CA GLU A 149 2.26 -15.95 10.87
C GLU A 149 3.23 -14.80 10.53
N LEU A 150 2.85 -13.56 10.85
CA LEU A 150 3.72 -12.38 10.68
C LEU A 150 4.91 -12.42 11.65
N HIS A 151 4.68 -12.80 12.90
CA HIS A 151 5.74 -13.00 13.89
C HIS A 151 6.67 -14.15 13.45
N THR A 152 6.13 -15.28 13.01
CA THR A 152 6.98 -16.36 12.47
C THR A 152 7.81 -15.88 11.28
N LEU A 153 7.23 -15.16 10.31
CA LEU A 153 7.96 -14.59 9.18
C LEU A 153 9.05 -13.58 9.55
N LEU A 154 8.84 -12.83 10.62
CA LEU A 154 9.77 -11.80 11.10
C LEU A 154 10.86 -12.36 12.02
N PHE A 155 10.58 -13.45 12.71
CA PHE A 155 11.40 -13.99 13.80
C PHE A 155 11.88 -15.44 13.57
N SER A 156 11.56 -16.08 12.43
CA SER A 156 11.90 -17.50 12.19
C SER A 156 13.39 -17.78 12.03
N ASP A 157 14.23 -16.78 11.75
CA ASP A 157 15.60 -17.07 11.32
C ASP A 157 16.73 -16.79 12.30
N GLU A 158 16.58 -16.06 13.42
CA GLU A 158 17.70 -15.92 14.36
C GLU A 158 17.28 -15.81 15.83
N GLU A 159 17.71 -16.82 16.58
CA GLU A 159 17.96 -16.79 18.02
C GLU A 159 18.57 -15.44 18.42
N ILE A 160 17.91 -14.76 19.35
CA ILE A 160 18.49 -13.61 20.03
C ILE A 160 19.38 -14.18 21.13
N GLU A 161 20.65 -14.42 20.82
CA GLU A 161 21.67 -14.35 21.85
C GLU A 161 21.97 -12.87 22.11
N ASP A 162 21.68 -12.51 23.35
CA ASP A 162 21.87 -11.24 23.99
C ASP A 162 23.38 -10.96 24.09
N ASP A 163 23.87 -9.87 23.50
CA ASP A 163 25.23 -9.41 23.78
C ASP A 163 25.20 -7.92 24.12
N GLN A 164 24.88 -7.67 25.38
CA GLN A 164 25.30 -6.46 26.06
C GLN A 164 26.83 -6.39 26.04
N LYS A 165 27.41 -5.38 25.38
CA LYS A 165 28.66 -4.78 25.84
C LYS A 165 28.86 -3.35 25.35
N GLN A 166 28.91 -2.49 26.36
CA GLN A 166 29.49 -1.16 26.48
C GLN A 166 30.56 -0.82 25.43
N ASN A 167 30.51 0.42 24.92
CA ASN A 167 31.60 1.37 25.23
C ASN A 167 31.23 2.82 24.94
N SER A 168 31.28 3.60 26.02
CA SER A 168 31.32 5.05 26.06
C SER A 168 32.70 5.57 25.62
N ASN A 169 32.75 6.60 24.77
CA ASN A 169 33.72 7.70 24.93
C ASN A 169 33.39 8.96 24.10
N LYS A 170 32.98 10.01 24.83
CA LYS A 170 33.50 11.40 24.89
C LYS A 170 34.02 12.09 23.60
N LEU A 171 33.39 13.23 23.23
CA LEU A 171 33.96 14.62 23.20
C LEU A 171 32.90 15.62 22.62
N THR A 172 32.31 16.51 23.44
CA THR A 172 32.53 17.99 23.58
C THR A 172 31.99 18.91 22.47
N GLY A 173 31.03 19.78 22.84
CA GLY A 173 30.58 20.96 22.08
C GLY A 173 29.19 21.48 22.49
N SER A 174 29.16 22.55 23.30
CA SER A 174 28.10 23.55 23.64
C SER A 174 26.62 23.14 23.92
N ASP A 175 26.15 23.53 25.11
CA ASP A 175 24.82 24.03 25.52
C ASP A 175 23.51 23.39 25.01
N PHE A 176 23.36 22.08 25.20
CA PHE A 176 22.04 21.45 25.34
C PHE A 176 22.14 20.35 26.41
N SER A 177 21.09 20.14 27.21
CA SER A 177 21.12 19.18 28.32
C SER A 177 21.53 17.77 27.83
N PRO A 178 22.21 16.95 28.66
CA PRO A 178 22.63 15.60 28.27
C PRO A 178 21.46 14.73 27.76
N ALA A 179 20.26 14.95 28.30
CA ALA A 179 19.03 14.30 27.87
C ALA A 179 18.56 14.76 26.47
N VAL A 180 18.64 16.05 26.16
CA VAL A 180 18.29 16.57 24.82
C VAL A 180 19.31 16.12 23.78
N LYS A 181 20.60 16.05 24.11
CA LYS A 181 21.62 15.50 23.21
C LYS A 181 21.47 13.99 23.00
N ALA A 182 21.14 13.24 24.06
CA ALA A 182 20.86 11.81 23.93
C ALA A 182 19.57 11.54 23.13
N LEU A 183 18.51 12.33 23.34
CA LEU A 183 17.29 12.26 22.54
C LEU A 183 17.53 12.66 21.09
N ALA A 184 18.26 13.75 20.83
CA ALA A 184 18.61 14.16 19.47
C ALA A 184 19.51 13.12 18.79
N GLN A 185 20.49 12.55 19.49
CA GLN A 185 21.36 11.51 18.94
C GLN A 185 20.60 10.20 18.69
N ASN A 186 19.65 9.83 19.55
CA ASN A 186 18.78 8.67 19.31
C ASN A 186 17.83 8.94 18.14
N LEU A 187 17.16 10.09 18.09
CA LEU A 187 16.30 10.48 16.97
C LEU A 187 17.06 10.54 15.64
N ILE A 188 18.31 11.03 15.64
CA ILE A 188 19.17 11.06 14.45
C ILE A 188 19.58 9.64 14.04
N LYS A 189 20.00 8.79 14.99
CA LYS A 189 20.34 7.39 14.72
C LYS A 189 19.14 6.58 14.24
N ASP A 190 17.96 6.81 14.81
CA ASP A 190 16.71 6.16 14.44
C ASP A 190 16.30 6.60 13.02
N HIS A 191 16.47 7.88 12.69
CA HIS A 191 16.20 8.40 11.35
C HIS A 191 17.19 7.89 10.29
N GLU A 192 18.50 7.88 10.60
CA GLU A 192 19.52 7.30 9.71
C GLU A 192 19.32 5.79 9.49
N ALA A 193 19.00 5.06 10.56
CA ALA A 193 18.70 3.63 10.49
C ALA A 193 17.43 3.34 9.68
N LYS A 194 16.37 4.15 9.85
CA LYS A 194 15.14 4.06 9.05
C LYS A 194 15.42 4.31 7.57
N ASN A 195 16.14 5.37 7.22
CA ASN A 195 16.50 5.69 5.83
C ASN A 195 17.35 4.58 5.18
N LYS A 196 18.37 4.07 5.88
CA LYS A 196 19.17 2.95 5.39
C LYS A 196 18.33 1.71 5.13
N SER A 197 17.36 1.44 5.99
CA SER A 197 16.49 0.28 5.86
C SER A 197 15.46 0.43 4.73
N VAL A 198 14.97 1.65 4.48
CA VAL A 198 14.14 1.98 3.30
C VAL A 198 14.90 1.64 2.02
N GLU A 199 16.17 2.03 1.90
CA GLU A 199 16.99 1.74 0.72
C GLU A 199 17.23 0.24 0.54
N VAL A 200 17.45 -0.51 1.63
CA VAL A 200 17.55 -1.98 1.56
C VAL A 200 16.24 -2.61 1.09
N ILE A 201 15.10 -2.11 1.56
CA ILE A 201 13.78 -2.61 1.14
C ILE A 201 13.53 -2.32 -0.33
N LYS A 202 13.85 -1.11 -0.82
CA LYS A 202 13.77 -0.79 -2.26
C LYS A 202 14.61 -1.73 -3.11
N ALA A 203 15.85 -1.99 -2.70
CA ALA A 203 16.73 -2.91 -3.40
C ALA A 203 16.14 -4.33 -3.45
N LYS A 204 15.49 -4.78 -2.38
CA LYS A 204 14.78 -6.06 -2.34
C LYS A 204 13.52 -6.09 -3.21
N LEU A 205 12.74 -5.02 -3.21
CA LEU A 205 11.59 -4.90 -4.11
C LEU A 205 12.03 -4.95 -5.58
N ALA A 206 13.13 -4.28 -5.94
CA ALA A 206 13.70 -4.34 -7.28
C ALA A 206 14.18 -5.76 -7.65
N ASP A 207 14.83 -6.48 -6.72
CA ASP A 207 15.20 -7.88 -6.89
C ASP A 207 13.97 -8.77 -7.12
N TRP A 208 12.88 -8.56 -6.35
CA TRP A 208 11.63 -9.31 -6.54
C TRP A 208 10.96 -9.00 -7.88
N VAL A 209 11.00 -7.75 -8.35
CA VAL A 209 10.53 -7.40 -9.71
C VAL A 209 11.26 -8.24 -10.75
N ASN A 210 12.59 -8.34 -10.68
CA ASN A 210 13.38 -9.16 -11.61
C ASN A 210 13.03 -10.65 -11.51
N LYS A 211 12.87 -11.18 -10.30
CA LYS A 211 12.48 -12.59 -10.10
C LYS A 211 11.06 -12.90 -10.58
N PHE A 212 10.14 -11.95 -10.45
CA PHE A 212 8.79 -12.08 -11.01
C PHE A 212 8.78 -11.99 -12.54
N GLU A 213 9.73 -11.27 -13.14
CA GLU A 213 9.91 -11.27 -14.60
C GLU A 213 10.34 -12.63 -15.14
N GLU A 214 11.19 -13.34 -14.39
CA GLU A 214 11.66 -14.70 -14.71
C GLU A 214 10.58 -15.78 -14.47
N GLN A 215 9.55 -15.46 -13.68
CA GLN A 215 8.46 -16.38 -13.35
C GLN A 215 7.43 -16.45 -14.50
N GLU A 216 7.40 -17.56 -15.24
CA GLU A 216 6.60 -17.71 -16.47
C GLU A 216 5.07 -17.51 -16.34
N ASP A 217 4.48 -17.74 -15.16
CA ASP A 217 3.04 -17.59 -14.93
C ASP A 217 2.60 -16.16 -14.59
N LYS A 218 3.54 -15.23 -14.47
CA LYS A 218 3.28 -13.84 -14.11
C LYS A 218 3.91 -12.90 -15.13
N SER A 219 3.20 -11.81 -15.40
CA SER A 219 3.70 -10.65 -16.13
C SER A 219 4.03 -9.52 -15.17
N LEU A 220 4.93 -8.63 -15.59
CA LEU A 220 5.16 -7.35 -14.94
C LEU A 220 4.20 -6.28 -15.48
N PRO A 221 3.88 -5.24 -14.70
CA PRO A 221 4.47 -4.84 -13.41
C PRO A 221 3.84 -5.53 -12.19
N ILE A 222 4.46 -5.34 -11.02
CA ILE A 222 3.82 -5.62 -9.73
C ILE A 222 2.79 -4.53 -9.46
N PHE A 223 1.54 -4.89 -9.20
CA PHE A 223 0.48 -3.94 -8.84
C PHE A 223 0.32 -3.84 -7.32
N ILE A 224 0.28 -2.63 -6.79
CA ILE A 224 0.02 -2.36 -5.37
C ILE A 224 -1.19 -1.44 -5.26
N PHE A 225 -2.28 -1.97 -4.74
CA PHE A 225 -3.52 -1.25 -4.46
C PHE A 225 -3.50 -0.74 -3.02
N ILE A 226 -3.80 0.56 -2.84
CA ILE A 226 -3.97 1.19 -1.54
C ILE A 226 -5.36 1.81 -1.50
N ASP A 227 -6.20 1.33 -0.60
CA ASP A 227 -7.58 1.80 -0.42
C ASP A 227 -7.76 2.53 0.91
N GLU A 228 -8.83 3.32 0.99
CA GLU A 228 -9.32 4.02 2.19
C GLU A 228 -8.37 5.02 2.86
N LEU A 229 -7.39 5.56 2.14
CA LEU A 229 -6.44 6.54 2.66
C LEU A 229 -7.11 7.82 3.19
N ASP A 230 -8.21 8.26 2.58
CA ASP A 230 -8.99 9.42 2.99
C ASP A 230 -9.76 9.23 4.32
N ARG A 231 -9.80 8.01 4.87
CA ARG A 231 -10.44 7.70 6.16
C ARG A 231 -9.47 7.61 7.33
N CYS A 232 -8.17 7.53 7.07
CA CYS A 232 -7.16 7.49 8.11
C CYS A 232 -7.15 8.78 8.93
N ARG A 233 -6.64 8.69 10.16
CA ARG A 233 -6.32 9.87 10.98
C ARG A 233 -5.45 10.86 10.20
N PRO A 234 -5.63 12.19 10.35
CA PRO A 234 -4.95 13.14 9.46
C PRO A 234 -3.43 13.06 9.40
N SER A 235 -2.76 12.90 10.55
CA SER A 235 -1.30 12.69 10.59
C SER A 235 -0.91 11.41 9.87
N TYR A 236 -1.62 10.31 10.15
CA TYR A 236 -1.38 9.01 9.52
C TYR A 236 -1.52 9.06 8.00
N ALA A 237 -2.55 9.71 7.46
CA ALA A 237 -2.74 9.82 6.01
C ALA A 237 -1.57 10.53 5.32
N VAL A 238 -1.07 11.62 5.91
CA VAL A 238 0.10 12.37 5.40
C VAL A 238 1.37 11.53 5.53
N GLU A 239 1.62 10.95 6.69
CA GLU A 239 2.78 10.08 6.94
C GLU A 239 2.77 8.88 6.00
N MET A 240 1.59 8.30 5.72
CA MET A 240 1.44 7.20 4.77
C MET A 240 1.77 7.67 3.34
N LEU A 241 1.28 8.82 2.88
CA LEU A 241 1.67 9.36 1.57
C LEU A 241 3.19 9.58 1.45
N GLU A 242 3.80 10.16 2.48
CA GLU A 242 5.25 10.40 2.53
C GLU A 242 6.05 9.09 2.55
N THR A 243 5.57 8.13 3.34
CA THR A 243 6.07 6.76 3.44
C THR A 243 6.03 6.04 2.10
N ILE A 244 4.86 6.04 1.42
CA ILE A 244 4.70 5.30 0.17
C ILE A 244 5.49 6.01 -0.94
N LYS A 245 5.68 7.33 -0.88
CA LYS A 245 6.54 8.08 -1.81
C LYS A 245 7.95 7.50 -1.90
N HIS A 246 8.52 7.04 -0.78
CA HIS A 246 9.83 6.43 -0.82
C HIS A 246 9.82 5.15 -1.66
N ILE A 247 8.82 4.28 -1.54
CA ILE A 247 8.75 3.03 -2.31
C ILE A 247 8.17 3.19 -3.72
N PHE A 248 7.50 4.30 -4.01
CA PHE A 248 6.98 4.62 -5.34
C PHE A 248 8.06 4.65 -6.42
N ASP A 249 9.34 4.82 -6.07
CA ASP A 249 10.43 4.97 -7.06
C ASP A 249 11.03 3.64 -7.54
N VAL A 250 10.50 2.49 -7.10
CA VAL A 250 10.98 1.18 -7.55
C VAL A 250 10.40 0.88 -8.93
N LYS A 251 11.26 0.85 -9.95
CA LYS A 251 10.90 0.50 -11.34
C LYS A 251 10.23 -0.87 -11.43
N GLY A 252 9.21 -1.00 -12.27
CA GLY A 252 8.45 -2.25 -12.45
C GLY A 252 7.36 -2.48 -11.40
N ILE A 253 7.10 -1.47 -10.56
CA ILE A 253 5.99 -1.44 -9.61
C ILE A 253 5.02 -0.33 -10.00
N VAL A 254 3.73 -0.65 -10.01
CA VAL A 254 2.64 0.29 -10.25
C VAL A 254 1.75 0.35 -9.03
N PHE A 255 1.48 1.57 -8.58
CA PHE A 255 0.61 1.86 -7.46
C PHE A 255 -0.73 2.40 -7.94
N VAL A 256 -1.80 1.90 -7.34
CA VAL A 256 -3.16 2.43 -7.52
C VAL A 256 -3.67 2.85 -6.15
N VAL A 257 -3.72 4.16 -5.93
CA VAL A 257 -4.15 4.74 -4.66
C VAL A 257 -5.56 5.28 -4.81
N ALA A 258 -6.54 4.65 -4.16
CA ALA A 258 -7.91 5.11 -4.16
C ALA A 258 -8.15 6.13 -3.05
N THR A 259 -8.70 7.28 -3.43
CA THR A 259 -8.97 8.37 -2.50
C THR A 259 -10.27 9.07 -2.88
N ASP A 260 -10.93 9.67 -1.90
CA ASP A 260 -11.70 10.89 -2.16
C ASP A 260 -10.74 12.10 -2.13
N THR A 261 -10.43 12.65 -3.30
CA THR A 261 -9.43 13.71 -3.43
C THR A 261 -9.83 14.99 -2.71
N GLU A 262 -11.13 15.29 -2.58
CA GLU A 262 -11.58 16.48 -1.86
C GLU A 262 -11.42 16.29 -0.35
N GLN A 263 -11.83 15.13 0.17
CA GLN A 263 -11.67 14.80 1.59
C GLN A 263 -10.19 14.75 1.99
N LEU A 264 -9.34 14.11 1.17
CA LEU A 264 -7.91 14.03 1.45
C LEU A 264 -7.24 15.43 1.46
N GLN A 265 -7.71 16.37 0.64
CA GLN A 265 -7.21 17.76 0.71
C GLN A 265 -7.57 18.43 2.03
N HIS A 266 -8.79 18.21 2.55
CA HIS A 266 -9.18 18.73 3.86
C HIS A 266 -8.32 18.14 4.98
N THR A 267 -8.03 16.85 4.91
CA THR A 267 -7.12 16.16 5.83
C THR A 267 -5.73 16.81 5.84
N ILE A 268 -5.16 17.09 4.66
CA ILE A 268 -3.85 17.74 4.55
C ILE A 268 -3.87 19.18 5.08
N LYS A 269 -4.93 19.95 4.78
CA LYS A 269 -5.10 21.30 5.31
C LYS A 269 -5.22 21.34 6.83
N SER A 270 -5.77 20.30 7.46
CA SER A 270 -5.80 20.22 8.92
C SER A 270 -4.41 20.13 9.57
N ILE A 271 -3.40 19.62 8.82
CA ILE A 271 -2.01 19.49 9.29
C ILE A 271 -1.18 20.73 8.94
N TYR A 272 -1.27 21.22 7.70
CA TYR A 272 -0.42 22.32 7.20
C TYR A 272 -1.08 23.71 7.26
N GLY A 273 -2.36 23.79 7.62
CA GLY A 273 -3.15 25.02 7.72
C GLY A 273 -4.05 25.30 6.52
N GLU A 274 -5.12 26.09 6.73
CA GLU A 274 -6.16 26.39 5.73
C GLU A 274 -5.64 27.06 4.44
N GLY A 275 -4.58 27.86 4.54
CA GLY A 275 -3.94 28.54 3.40
C GLY A 275 -3.04 27.63 2.55
N PHE A 276 -2.85 26.37 2.94
CA PHE A 276 -1.99 25.44 2.23
C PHE A 276 -2.64 24.93 0.93
N ASP A 277 -1.88 24.94 -0.17
CA ASP A 277 -2.34 24.38 -1.44
C ASP A 277 -2.18 22.84 -1.45
N ALA A 278 -3.15 22.18 -0.79
CA ALA A 278 -3.20 20.72 -0.71
C ALA A 278 -3.36 20.06 -2.09
N LYS A 279 -3.96 20.72 -3.07
CA LYS A 279 -4.16 20.18 -4.42
C LYS A 279 -2.83 20.05 -5.15
N VAL A 280 -1.98 21.08 -5.08
CA VAL A 280 -0.64 21.05 -5.66
C VAL A 280 0.25 20.06 -4.92
N TYR A 281 0.18 20.01 -3.59
CA TYR A 281 0.90 19.03 -2.78
C TYR A 281 0.56 17.59 -3.18
N LEU A 282 -0.73 17.23 -3.23
CA LEU A 282 -1.17 15.89 -3.67
C LEU A 282 -0.75 15.58 -5.11
N GLY A 283 -0.73 16.58 -5.99
CA GLY A 283 -0.27 16.42 -7.36
C GLY A 283 1.17 15.93 -7.49
N ARG A 284 2.01 16.06 -6.45
CA ARG A 284 3.39 15.58 -6.45
C ARG A 284 3.53 14.07 -6.23
N PHE A 285 2.48 13.40 -5.75
CA PHE A 285 2.52 11.97 -5.43
C PHE A 285 2.03 11.09 -6.58
N PHE A 286 1.31 11.65 -7.55
CA PHE A 286 0.60 10.89 -8.57
C PHE A 286 1.05 11.29 -9.97
N ASN A 287 1.40 10.30 -10.80
CA ASN A 287 1.70 10.52 -12.22
C ASN A 287 0.44 10.91 -13.00
N SER A 288 -0.71 10.32 -12.65
CA SER A 288 -2.00 10.67 -13.23
C SER A 288 -3.15 10.45 -12.26
N ARG A 289 -4.32 10.99 -12.62
CA ARG A 289 -5.56 10.83 -11.86
C ARG A 289 -6.65 10.32 -12.78
N TYR A 290 -7.41 9.35 -12.29
CA TYR A 290 -8.58 8.82 -12.97
C TYR A 290 -9.79 8.92 -12.04
N SER A 291 -10.85 9.58 -12.49
CA SER A 291 -12.09 9.70 -11.74
C SER A 291 -13.10 8.64 -12.14
N LEU A 292 -13.49 7.78 -11.18
CA LEU A 292 -14.64 6.88 -11.40
C LEU A 292 -15.90 7.73 -11.52
N LYS A 293 -16.64 7.54 -12.62
CA LYS A 293 -17.92 8.22 -12.80
C LYS A 293 -18.92 7.74 -11.76
N ARG A 294 -19.67 8.69 -11.19
CA ARG A 294 -20.85 8.34 -10.40
C ARG A 294 -21.84 7.58 -11.30
N PRO A 295 -22.46 6.52 -10.79
CA PRO A 295 -23.52 5.85 -11.52
C PRO A 295 -24.72 6.78 -11.71
N ALA A 296 -25.47 6.60 -12.80
CA ALA A 296 -26.69 7.34 -13.01
C ALA A 296 -27.72 6.92 -11.95
N LEU A 297 -28.18 7.89 -11.14
CA LEU A 297 -29.19 7.66 -10.09
C LEU A 297 -30.45 6.97 -10.63
N LYS A 298 -30.82 7.24 -11.89
CA LYS A 298 -31.95 6.61 -12.58
C LYS A 298 -31.87 5.09 -12.59
N ASP A 299 -30.68 4.53 -12.75
CA ASP A 299 -30.48 3.07 -12.78
C ASP A 299 -30.64 2.46 -11.38
N PHE A 300 -30.29 3.22 -10.33
CA PHE A 300 -30.49 2.83 -8.94
C PHE A 300 -31.95 2.84 -8.50
N LEU A 301 -32.76 3.75 -9.04
CA LEU A 301 -34.18 3.85 -8.69
C LEU A 301 -34.93 2.54 -8.96
N SER A 302 -34.56 1.80 -10.01
CA SER A 302 -35.18 0.52 -10.36
C SER A 302 -34.93 -0.62 -9.35
N VAL A 303 -33.93 -0.47 -8.47
CA VAL A 303 -33.46 -1.55 -7.57
C VAL A 303 -33.74 -1.23 -6.10
N HIS A 304 -33.73 0.05 -5.71
CA HIS A 304 -33.79 0.46 -4.30
C HIS A 304 -34.99 1.35 -3.94
N SER A 305 -35.83 1.73 -4.91
CA SER A 305 -37.08 2.43 -4.61
C SER A 305 -38.19 1.40 -4.46
N ASP A 306 -38.76 1.31 -3.27
CA ASP A 306 -40.04 0.64 -3.09
C ASP A 306 -41.13 1.53 -3.72
N THR A 307 -41.35 1.37 -5.02
CA THR A 307 -42.32 2.19 -5.77
C THR A 307 -43.75 1.98 -5.27
N THR A 308 -44.00 0.93 -4.47
CA THR A 308 -45.31 0.65 -3.86
C THR A 308 -45.65 1.57 -2.67
N LYS A 309 -44.67 2.33 -2.15
CA LYS A 309 -44.89 3.32 -1.08
C LYS A 309 -45.30 4.71 -1.57
N PHE A 310 -45.39 4.89 -2.89
CA PHE A 310 -45.75 6.16 -3.53
C PHE A 310 -47.12 6.11 -4.24
N GLU A 311 -47.88 5.03 -4.07
CA GLU A 311 -49.31 4.93 -4.41
C GLU A 311 -50.17 5.12 -3.15
#